data_AF-A0A2P6VR65-F1
#
_entry.id   AF-A0A2P6VR65-F1
#
_cell.length_a   1.000
_cell.length_b   1.000
_cell.length_c   1.000
_cell.angle_alpha   90.00
_cell.angle_beta   90.00
_cell.angle_gamma   90.00
#
_symmetry.space_group_name_H-M   'P 1'
#
loop_
_entity.id
_entity.type
_entity.pdbx_description
1 polymer ?
#
loop_
_entity_poly.entity_id
_entity_poly.type
_entity_poly.pdbx_seq_one_letter_code
_entity_poly.pdbx_strand_id
1 'polypeptide(L)'
;MSRQPLPRGYDWIHMRDVLQHLQCPAVVASLLNIAASDARFAMITSYDAPNNQPILRPGGYTDLNLRRPPFNLVPDRVLSEDTPLYLPKASNKLYLVFRLESLRKVDWEMMRLGCTCFSSNVTRCTQR
;
A
#
# COMPACT_ATOMS: atom_id res chain seq x y z
N MET A 1 2.26 6.93 -9.93
CA MET A 1 0.85 7.33 -10.16
C MET A 1 0.77 8.83 -10.27
N SER A 2 -0.04 9.37 -11.18
CA SER A 2 -0.18 10.82 -11.32
C SER A 2 -0.85 11.41 -10.07
N ARG A 3 -0.52 12.67 -9.75
CA ARG A 3 -1.23 13.44 -8.71
C ARG A 3 -2.64 13.87 -9.15
N GLN A 4 -3.10 13.38 -10.30
CA GLN A 4 -4.41 13.70 -10.84
C GLN A 4 -5.48 12.92 -10.08
N PRO A 5 -6.63 13.53 -9.80
CA PRO A 5 -7.76 12.80 -9.24
C PRO A 5 -8.18 11.68 -10.18
N LEU A 6 -8.63 10.57 -9.61
CA LEU A 6 -9.22 9.49 -10.40
C LEU A 6 -10.54 9.97 -11.03
N PRO A 7 -10.86 9.56 -12.27
CA PRO A 7 -12.13 9.90 -12.88
C PRO A 7 -13.29 9.30 -12.06
N ARG A 8 -14.46 9.93 -12.17
CA ARG A 8 -15.66 9.55 -11.42
C ARG A 8 -16.43 8.42 -12.12
N GLY A 9 -17.27 7.71 -11.36
CA GLY A 9 -18.25 6.76 -11.85
C GLY A 9 -17.80 5.29 -11.87
N TYR A 10 -16.77 4.93 -11.11
CA TYR A 10 -16.32 3.53 -11.01
C TYR A 10 -16.76 2.91 -9.70
N ASP A 11 -17.18 1.65 -9.69
CA ASP A 11 -17.45 0.93 -8.44
C ASP A 11 -16.18 0.34 -7.79
N TRP A 12 -15.15 0.11 -8.62
CA TRP A 12 -14.00 -0.73 -8.27
C TRP A 12 -12.68 -0.17 -8.82
N ILE A 13 -11.67 -0.09 -7.96
CA ILE A 13 -10.29 0.23 -8.34
C ILE A 13 -9.43 -1.02 -8.15
N HIS A 14 -8.68 -1.40 -9.18
CA HIS A 14 -7.71 -2.48 -9.10
C HIS A 14 -6.30 -1.94 -9.28
N MET A 15 -5.43 -2.20 -8.31
CA MET A 15 -4.03 -1.79 -8.32
C MET A 15 -3.12 -2.98 -8.12
N ARG A 16 -2.69 -3.55 -9.24
CA ARG A 16 -1.82 -4.72 -9.26
C ARG A 16 -0.38 -4.33 -9.53
N ASP A 17 0.54 -4.78 -8.67
CA ASP A 17 2.00 -4.64 -8.88
C ASP A 17 2.52 -3.20 -9.03
N VAL A 18 1.80 -2.18 -8.56
CA VAL A 18 2.23 -0.78 -8.72
C VAL A 18 2.99 -0.27 -7.51
N LEU A 19 2.47 -0.50 -6.30
CA LEU A 19 2.96 0.17 -5.09
C LEU A 19 4.36 -0.30 -4.66
N GLN A 20 4.73 -1.55 -4.98
CA GLN A 20 6.06 -2.13 -4.71
C GLN A 20 7.23 -1.44 -5.42
N HIS A 21 6.95 -0.56 -6.37
CA HIS A 21 7.94 0.24 -7.08
C HIS A 21 8.00 1.69 -6.59
N LEU A 22 7.18 2.05 -5.59
CA LEU A 22 7.06 3.41 -5.09
C LEU A 22 7.74 3.56 -3.73
N GLN A 23 8.42 4.68 -3.54
CA GLN A 23 8.87 5.08 -2.21
C GLN A 23 7.68 5.37 -1.29
N CYS A 24 7.87 5.21 0.01
CA CYS A 24 6.82 5.29 1.02
C CYS A 24 5.90 6.53 0.87
N PRO A 25 6.42 7.77 0.71
CA PRO A 25 5.55 8.94 0.53
C PRO A 25 4.67 8.87 -0.72
N ALA A 26 5.17 8.27 -1.81
CA ALA A 26 4.42 8.09 -3.04
C ALA A 26 3.37 6.97 -2.93
N VAL A 27 3.62 5.94 -2.11
CA VAL A 27 2.61 4.94 -1.74
C VAL A 27 1.45 5.63 -1.01
N VAL A 28 1.73 6.43 0.01
CA VAL A 28 0.70 7.15 0.78
C VAL A 28 -0.10 8.11 -0.10
N ALA A 29 0.56 8.88 -0.96
CA ALA A 29 -0.13 9.76 -1.91
C ALA A 29 -1.05 8.98 -2.85
N SER A 30 -0.63 7.80 -3.32
CA SER A 30 -1.45 6.94 -4.18
C SER A 30 -2.67 6.41 -3.42
N LEU A 31 -2.49 5.92 -2.20
CA LEU A 31 -3.58 5.43 -1.35
C LEU A 31 -4.59 6.54 -0.99
N LEU A 32 -4.11 7.74 -0.68
CA LEU A 32 -4.97 8.90 -0.44
C LEU A 32 -5.82 9.25 -1.68
N ASN A 33 -5.21 9.22 -2.88
CA ASN A 33 -5.93 9.47 -4.12
C ASN A 33 -7.01 8.40 -4.38
N ILE A 34 -6.75 7.13 -4.06
CA ILE A 34 -7.75 6.06 -4.12
C ILE A 34 -8.89 6.38 -3.14
N ALA A 35 -8.58 6.69 -1.88
CA ALA A 35 -9.57 6.95 -0.86
C ALA A 35 -10.46 8.16 -1.17
N ALA A 36 -9.90 9.18 -1.84
CA ALA A 36 -10.60 10.38 -2.29
C ALA A 36 -11.46 10.16 -3.55
N SER A 37 -11.33 9.03 -4.25
CA SER A 37 -12.20 8.71 -5.39
C SER A 37 -13.63 8.37 -4.93
N ASP A 38 -14.55 8.29 -5.88
CA ASP A 38 -15.95 7.92 -5.65
C ASP A 38 -16.19 6.40 -5.71
N ALA A 39 -15.16 5.59 -5.90
CA ALA A 39 -15.30 4.15 -5.91
C ALA A 39 -15.81 3.57 -4.59
N ARG A 40 -16.36 2.36 -4.68
CA ARG A 40 -16.90 1.64 -3.52
C ARG A 40 -15.84 0.72 -2.93
N PHE A 41 -15.05 0.10 -3.81
CA PHE A 41 -14.03 -0.87 -3.43
C PHE A 41 -12.69 -0.59 -4.09
N ALA A 42 -11.62 -0.97 -3.40
CA ALA A 42 -10.26 -1.05 -3.94
C ALA A 42 -9.68 -2.43 -3.66
N MET A 43 -9.04 -3.01 -4.68
CA MET A 43 -8.22 -4.20 -4.54
C MET A 43 -6.79 -3.85 -4.88
N ILE A 44 -5.89 -4.07 -3.93
CA ILE A 44 -4.50 -3.62 -4.00
C ILE A 44 -3.60 -4.81 -3.71
N THR A 45 -2.63 -5.05 -4.57
CA THR A 45 -1.59 -6.06 -4.33
C THR A 45 -0.76 -5.70 -3.10
N SER A 46 -0.48 -6.70 -2.28
CA SER A 46 0.40 -6.65 -1.11
C SER A 46 1.13 -7.98 -0.96
N TYR A 47 2.06 -8.03 -0.02
CA TYR A 47 2.83 -9.23 0.30
C TYR A 47 2.71 -9.59 1.77
N ASP A 48 3.06 -10.83 2.12
CA ASP A 48 3.17 -11.30 3.50
C ASP A 48 4.58 -11.13 4.09
N ALA A 49 5.34 -10.15 3.62
CA ALA A 49 6.65 -9.84 4.16
C ALA A 49 6.55 -9.43 5.64
N PRO A 50 7.47 -9.87 6.53
CA PRO A 50 7.39 -9.56 7.96
C PRO A 50 7.53 -8.06 8.24
N ASN A 51 8.37 -7.35 7.46
CA ASN A 51 8.61 -5.91 7.56
C ASN A 51 8.74 -5.31 6.15
N ASN A 52 8.33 -4.04 6.01
CA ASN A 52 8.59 -3.27 4.80
C ASN A 52 10.06 -2.84 4.75
N GLN A 53 10.64 -2.82 3.55
CA GLN A 53 11.98 -2.28 3.29
C GLN A 53 11.90 -1.00 2.44
N PRO A 54 12.73 0.02 2.70
CA PRO A 54 12.72 1.24 1.90
C PRO A 54 13.27 0.99 0.51
N ILE A 55 12.61 1.54 -0.51
CA ILE A 55 13.13 1.55 -1.88
C ILE A 55 14.19 2.64 -1.99
N LEU A 56 15.46 2.23 -2.04
CA LEU A 56 16.61 3.13 -2.03
C LEU A 56 16.95 3.71 -3.42
N ARG A 57 16.47 3.11 -4.51
CA ARG A 57 16.83 3.50 -5.88
C ARG A 57 15.59 3.59 -6.79
N PRO A 58 15.52 4.57 -7.70
CA PRO A 58 14.51 4.60 -8.76
C PRO A 58 14.51 3.29 -9.56
N GLY A 59 13.33 2.77 -9.88
CA GLY A 59 13.17 1.47 -10.54
C GLY A 59 13.37 0.25 -9.63
N GLY A 60 13.60 0.48 -8.33
CA GLY A 60 13.67 -0.59 -7.34
C GLY A 60 12.34 -1.32 -7.14
N TYR A 61 12.42 -2.42 -6.40
CA TYR A 61 11.31 -3.27 -6.03
C TYR A 61 11.46 -3.68 -4.57
N THR A 62 10.36 -3.72 -3.84
CA THR A 62 10.30 -4.34 -2.51
C THR A 62 8.96 -5.03 -2.32
N ASP A 63 8.97 -6.17 -1.62
CA ASP A 63 7.73 -6.78 -1.14
C ASP A 63 7.08 -5.82 -0.14
N LEU A 64 5.98 -5.21 -0.57
CA LEU A 64 5.25 -4.22 0.22
C LEU A 64 4.12 -4.90 0.99
N ASN A 65 4.22 -4.94 2.31
CA ASN A 65 3.15 -5.36 3.20
C ASN A 65 2.38 -4.15 3.73
N LEU A 66 1.23 -3.87 3.13
CA LEU A 66 0.36 -2.75 3.53
C LEU A 66 -0.28 -2.93 4.93
N ARG A 67 -0.25 -4.15 5.49
CA ARG A 67 -0.74 -4.43 6.85
C ARG A 67 0.32 -4.16 7.93
N ARG A 68 1.56 -3.86 7.53
CA ARG A 68 2.68 -3.58 8.44
C ARG A 68 3.02 -2.09 8.48
N PRO A 69 3.78 -1.64 9.50
CA PRO A 69 4.26 -0.27 9.54
C PRO A 69 5.04 0.10 8.26
N PRO A 70 4.93 1.35 7.79
CA PRO A 70 4.19 2.46 8.39
C PRO A 70 2.70 2.55 7.98
N PHE A 71 2.20 1.64 7.13
CA PHE A 71 0.85 1.74 6.57
C PHE A 71 -0.23 1.22 7.51
N ASN A 72 0.02 0.09 8.20
CA ASN A 72 -0.89 -0.49 9.19
C ASN A 72 -2.35 -0.59 8.73
N LEU A 73 -2.60 -0.82 7.44
CA LEU A 73 -3.95 -0.87 6.88
C LEU A 73 -4.64 -2.18 7.25
N VAL A 74 -5.93 -2.08 7.57
CA VAL A 74 -6.78 -3.24 7.86
C VAL A 74 -7.72 -3.48 6.67
N PRO A 75 -7.48 -4.52 5.86
CA PRO A 75 -8.33 -4.86 4.73
C PRO A 75 -9.62 -5.57 5.18
N ASP A 76 -10.70 -5.39 4.43
CA ASP A 76 -11.96 -6.10 4.65
C ASP A 76 -11.84 -7.59 4.28
N ARG A 77 -11.03 -7.89 3.25
CA ARG A 77 -10.69 -9.25 2.81
C ARG A 77 -9.24 -9.33 2.34
N VAL A 78 -8.66 -10.51 2.52
CA VAL A 78 -7.34 -10.87 1.99
C VAL A 78 -7.54 -12.09 1.10
N LEU A 79 -7.11 -12.00 -0.16
CA LEU A 79 -7.17 -13.09 -1.12
C LEU A 79 -5.75 -13.50 -1.49
N SER A 80 -5.50 -14.79 -1.62
CA SER A 80 -4.24 -15.30 -2.18
C SER A 80 -4.20 -15.01 -3.68
N GLU A 81 -3.09 -14.46 -4.18
CA GLU A 81 -2.80 -14.50 -5.60
C GLU A 81 -2.17 -15.88 -5.89
N ASP A 82 -3.02 -16.88 -6.06
CA ASP A 82 -2.59 -18.25 -6.36
C ASP A 82 -1.72 -18.24 -7.61
N THR A 83 -0.47 -18.64 -7.41
CA THR A 83 0.52 -18.79 -8.48
C THR A 83 0.84 -20.27 -8.52
N PRO A 84 0.81 -20.93 -9.70
CA PRO A 84 0.95 -22.37 -9.80
C PRO A 84 2.25 -22.88 -9.13
N LEU A 85 2.15 -24.08 -8.54
CA LEU A 85 3.06 -24.77 -7.61
C LEU A 85 4.54 -24.94 -8.03
N TYR A 86 4.96 -24.45 -9.20
CA TYR A 86 6.22 -24.81 -9.82
C TYR A 86 7.40 -23.89 -9.51
N LEU A 87 7.20 -22.83 -8.72
CA LEU A 87 8.29 -21.97 -8.26
C LEU A 87 8.26 -21.84 -6.74
N PRO A 88 9.37 -22.09 -6.02
CA PRO A 88 9.45 -21.77 -4.61
C PRO A 88 9.23 -20.26 -4.44
N LYS A 89 8.09 -19.88 -3.83
CA LYS A 89 7.74 -18.48 -3.59
C LYS A 89 8.65 -17.90 -2.51
N ALA A 90 9.38 -16.83 -2.85
CA ALA A 90 10.09 -16.03 -1.87
C ALA A 90 9.13 -15.27 -0.92
N SER A 91 7.89 -14.99 -1.37
CA SER A 91 6.84 -14.37 -0.56
C SER A 91 5.45 -14.66 -1.11
N ASN A 92 4.47 -14.77 -0.20
CA ASN A 92 3.07 -14.92 -0.57
C ASN A 92 2.51 -13.57 -1.01
N LYS A 93 2.28 -13.44 -2.32
CA LYS A 93 1.57 -12.31 -2.93
C LYS A 93 0.08 -12.41 -2.67
N LEU A 94 -0.53 -11.30 -2.30
CA LEU A 94 -1.90 -11.19 -1.80
C LEU A 94 -2.64 -10.05 -2.51
N TYR A 95 -3.95 -10.18 -2.62
CA TYR A 95 -4.85 -9.06 -2.89
C TYR A 95 -5.54 -8.63 -1.60
N LEU A 96 -5.33 -7.37 -1.23
CA LEU A 96 -6.04 -6.74 -0.12
C LEU A 96 -7.25 -6.00 -0.70
N VAL A 97 -8.44 -6.36 -0.23
CA VAL A 97 -9.69 -5.72 -0.62
C VAL A 97 -10.12 -4.77 0.48
N PHE A 98 -10.44 -3.54 0.09
CA PHE A 98 -10.89 -2.47 0.97
C PHE A 98 -12.20 -1.90 0.46
N ARG A 99 -13.12 -1.59 1.37
CA ARG A 99 -14.16 -0.59 1.17
C ARG A 99 -13.53 0.79 1.27
N LEU A 100 -13.83 1.67 0.32
CA LEU A 100 -13.27 3.02 0.34
C LEU A 100 -13.75 3.84 1.53
N GLU A 101 -14.94 3.55 2.05
CA GLU A 101 -15.42 4.14 3.30
C GLU A 101 -14.46 3.88 4.47
N SER A 102 -13.88 2.67 4.56
CA SER A 102 -12.89 2.33 5.58
C SER A 102 -11.57 3.05 5.33
N LEU A 103 -11.11 3.12 4.08
CA LEU A 103 -9.88 3.84 3.73
C LEU A 103 -9.99 5.33 4.02
N ARG A 104 -11.15 5.96 3.82
CA ARG A 104 -11.36 7.39 4.13
C ARG A 104 -11.20 7.74 5.62
N LYS A 105 -11.33 6.75 6.51
CA LYS A 105 -11.18 6.92 7.97
C LYS A 105 -9.72 6.78 8.44
N VAL A 106 -8.81 6.44 7.55
CA VAL A 106 -7.37 6.30 7.85
C VAL A 106 -6.77 7.66 8.16
N ASP A 107 -5.93 7.73 9.19
CA ASP A 107 -5.13 8.91 9.49
C ASP A 107 -3.93 8.99 8.54
N TRP A 108 -4.15 9.68 7.42
CA TRP A 108 -3.14 9.85 6.36
C TRP A 108 -1.96 10.72 6.80
N GLU A 109 -2.15 11.63 7.74
CA GLU A 109 -1.07 12.48 8.26
C GLU A 109 -0.12 11.65 9.15
N MET A 110 -0.67 10.84 10.06
CA MET A 110 0.14 9.87 10.81
C MET A 110 0.89 8.90 9.89
N MET A 111 0.25 8.41 8.83
CA MET A 111 0.90 7.53 7.87
C MET A 111 2.05 8.22 7.11
N ARG A 112 1.85 9.47 6.69
CA ARG A 112 2.90 10.30 6.06
C ARG A 112 4.09 10.49 6.98
N LEU A 113 3.85 10.82 8.25
CA LEU A 113 4.89 10.95 9.26
C LEU A 113 5.64 9.63 9.46
N GLY A 114 4.93 8.50 9.53
CA GLY A 114 5.56 7.17 9.56
C GLY A 114 6.49 6.92 8.37
N CYS A 115 6.11 7.38 7.17
CA CYS A 115 6.95 7.25 5.97
C CYS A 115 8.20 8.14 5.96
N THR A 116 8.16 9.35 6.52
CA THR A 116 9.35 10.23 6.60
C THR A 116 10.39 9.65 7.56
N CYS A 117 9.94 9.04 8.65
CA CYS A 117 10.76 8.29 9.59
C CYS A 117 11.40 7.06 8.95
N PHE A 118 10.58 6.29 8.22
CA PHE A 118 11.01 5.08 7.54
C PHE A 118 12.05 5.34 6.44
N SER A 119 11.94 6.48 5.74
CA SER A 119 12.84 6.81 4.63
C SER A 119 14.18 7.42 5.07
N SER A 120 14.27 7.94 6.31
CA SER A 120 15.41 8.73 6.76
C SER A 120 16.44 7.95 7.56
N ASN A 121 16.21 6.67 7.91
CA ASN A 121 17.05 5.90 8.86
C ASN A 121 17.29 6.63 10.21
N VAL A 122 16.47 7.63 10.54
CA VAL A 122 16.64 8.42 11.75
C VAL A 122 15.88 7.75 12.88
N THR A 123 16.59 7.29 13.90
CA THR A 123 16.10 6.60 15.11
C THR A 123 15.18 7.44 16.01
N ARG A 124 14.75 8.64 15.58
CA ARG A 124 13.98 9.61 16.38
C ARG A 124 12.56 9.82 15.87
N CYS A 125 11.84 8.74 15.65
CA CYS A 125 10.39 8.80 15.51
C CYS A 125 9.75 8.15 16.72
N THR A 126 9.88 8.86 17.84
CA THR A 126 9.27 8.49 19.11
C THR A 126 7.75 8.66 19.02
N GLN A 127 7.09 7.54 19.32
CA GLN A 127 5.67 7.39 19.60
C GLN A 127 5.18 8.47 20.59
N ARG A 128 4.00 9.03 20.30
CA ARG A 128 3.08 9.52 21.33
C ARG A 128 1.83 8.67 21.28
#